data_AF-A0A2E3NWD7-F1
#
_entry.id   AF-A0A2E3NWD7-F1
#
_cell.length_a   1.000
_cell.length_b   1.000
_cell.length_c   1.000
_cell.angle_alpha   90.00
_cell.angle_beta   90.00
_cell.angle_gamma   90.00
#
_symmetry.space_group_name_H-M   'P 1'
#
loop_
_entity.id
_entity.type
_entity.pdbx_description
1 polymer ?
#
loop_
_entity_poly.entity_id
_entity_poly.type
_entity_poly.pdbx_seq_one_letter_code
_entity_poly.pdbx_strand_id
1 'polypeptide(L)'
;MAYPPNNNDLSEAKTTIVNILKMEGYKLDSGSLFLAFKDAGGEMAQFAPSLEELQDEKIIKSDSEGNIMTVEDFQREKSQNEEEEEIEVKPEESTTSFENTSENKVDGGDHNDTKMESMLRKKEETDKWIVEKAINGSKTNENLSLEITELRKRVDNLEKILKKISEALN
;
A
#
# COMPACT_ATOMS: atom_id res chain seq x y z
N MET A 1 -29.80 -7.98 27.73
CA MET A 1 -28.95 -6.92 28.30
C MET A 1 -28.26 -6.24 27.12
N ALA A 2 -28.52 -4.95 26.89
CA ALA A 2 -27.77 -4.20 25.89
C ALA A 2 -26.43 -3.84 26.53
N TYR A 3 -25.33 -4.27 25.93
CA TYR A 3 -24.00 -3.85 26.37
C TYR A 3 -23.87 -2.34 26.15
N PRO A 4 -23.25 -1.60 27.08
CA PRO A 4 -22.96 -0.18 26.87
C PRO A 4 -22.08 -0.02 25.63
N PRO A 5 -22.25 1.06 24.84
CA PRO A 5 -21.37 1.31 23.70
C PRO A 5 -19.93 1.40 24.18
N ASN A 6 -19.05 0.59 23.60
CA ASN A 6 -17.61 0.72 23.81
C ASN A 6 -17.18 2.07 23.22
N ASN A 7 -17.06 3.08 24.06
CA ASN A 7 -16.55 4.41 23.68
C ASN A 7 -15.06 4.42 23.31
N ASN A 8 -14.42 3.25 23.22
CA ASN A 8 -13.04 3.07 22.74
C ASN A 8 -13.04 2.47 21.33
N ASP A 9 -13.92 2.94 20.45
CA ASP A 9 -13.81 2.55 19.05
C ASP A 9 -12.58 3.21 18.43
N LEU A 10 -11.50 2.45 18.31
CA LEU A 10 -10.24 2.89 17.71
C LEU A 10 -10.26 2.72 16.17
N SER A 11 -11.35 2.21 15.59
CA SER A 11 -11.43 1.92 14.15
C SER A 11 -11.19 3.15 13.27
N GLU A 12 -11.74 4.30 13.67
CA GLU A 12 -11.53 5.56 12.94
C GLU A 12 -10.06 6.01 13.05
N ALA A 13 -9.50 5.98 14.25
CA ALA A 13 -8.09 6.34 14.47
C ALA A 13 -7.13 5.42 13.69
N LYS A 14 -7.37 4.10 13.70
CA LYS A 14 -6.63 3.11 12.90
C LYS A 14 -6.68 3.42 11.41
N THR A 15 -7.88 3.71 10.90
CA THR A 15 -8.08 4.05 9.48
C THR A 15 -7.35 5.33 9.10
N THR A 16 -7.39 6.35 9.96
CA THR A 16 -6.69 7.62 9.76
C THR A 16 -5.18 7.42 9.70
N ILE A 17 -4.60 6.65 10.63
CA ILE A 17 -3.15 6.33 10.63
C ILE A 17 -2.74 5.65 9.32
N VAL A 18 -3.50 4.64 8.88
CA VAL A 18 -3.21 3.92 7.62
C VAL A 18 -3.34 4.85 6.41
N ASN A 19 -4.34 5.73 6.39
CA ASN A 19 -4.51 6.68 5.29
C ASN A 19 -3.37 7.70 5.22
N ILE A 20 -2.88 8.19 6.36
CA ILE A 20 -1.74 9.10 6.40
C ILE A 20 -0.49 8.42 5.84
N LEU A 21 -0.19 7.19 6.25
CA LEU A 21 0.92 6.42 5.69
C LEU A 21 0.79 6.29 4.17
N LYS A 22 -0.43 6.10 3.65
CA LYS A 22 -0.68 6.02 2.20
C LYS A 22 -0.54 7.36 1.46
N MET A 23 -0.69 8.50 2.13
CA MET A 23 -0.67 9.83 1.51
C MET A 23 0.66 10.57 1.64
N GLU A 24 1.22 10.65 2.85
CA GLU A 24 2.37 11.52 3.18
C GLU A 24 3.75 10.90 2.84
N GLY A 25 3.76 9.61 2.51
CA GLY A 25 4.97 8.83 2.31
C GLY A 25 4.82 7.55 3.12
N TYR A 26 4.82 6.41 2.43
CA TYR A 26 4.60 5.07 2.99
C TYR A 26 5.52 4.72 4.18
N LYS A 27 6.55 5.53 4.46
CA LYS A 27 7.49 5.44 5.57
C LYS A 27 7.54 6.78 6.32
N LEU A 28 7.10 6.81 7.58
CA LEU A 28 7.09 8.00 8.43
C LEU A 28 7.65 7.69 9.82
N ASP A 29 8.40 8.63 10.41
CA ASP A 29 8.75 8.52 11.82
C ASP A 29 7.50 8.69 12.72
N SER A 30 7.55 8.11 13.92
CA SER A 30 6.42 8.15 14.86
C SER A 30 5.97 9.57 15.25
N GLY A 31 6.88 10.55 15.26
CA GLY A 31 6.57 11.94 15.58
C GLY A 31 5.84 12.65 14.44
N SER A 32 6.32 12.51 13.21
CA SER A 32 5.65 13.06 12.02
C SER A 32 4.28 12.40 11.79
N LEU A 33 4.19 11.08 11.98
CA LEU A 33 2.92 10.35 11.90
C LEU A 33 1.92 10.85 12.95
N PHE A 34 2.38 11.14 14.17
CA PHE A 34 1.54 11.70 15.22
C PHE A 34 1.03 13.11 14.90
N LEU A 35 1.88 13.97 14.33
CA LEU A 35 1.49 15.32 13.93
C LEU A 35 0.44 15.29 12.82
N ALA A 36 0.67 14.49 11.77
CA ALA A 36 -0.30 14.32 10.70
C ALA A 36 -1.62 13.71 11.22
N PHE A 37 -1.54 12.77 12.16
CA PHE A 37 -2.72 12.19 12.81
C PHE A 37 -3.54 13.24 13.58
N LYS A 38 -2.86 14.10 14.34
CA LYS A 38 -3.49 15.20 15.04
C LYS A 38 -4.09 16.23 14.06
N ASP A 39 -3.39 16.55 12.98
CA ASP A 39 -3.84 17.49 11.96
C ASP A 39 -5.07 16.96 11.19
N ALA A 40 -5.16 15.64 11.04
CA ALA A 40 -6.34 14.94 10.51
C ALA A 40 -7.53 14.87 11.50
N GLY A 41 -7.41 15.46 12.69
CA GLY A 41 -8.47 15.49 13.71
C GLY A 41 -8.46 14.31 14.67
N GLY A 42 -7.39 13.52 14.71
CA GLY A 42 -7.24 12.39 15.63
C GLY A 42 -6.95 12.82 17.07
N GLU A 43 -7.56 12.13 18.04
CA GLU A 43 -7.34 12.38 19.46
C GLU A 43 -6.04 11.74 19.96
N MET A 44 -5.23 12.50 20.70
CA MET A 44 -3.91 12.05 21.17
C MET A 44 -3.98 10.75 21.99
N ALA A 45 -5.06 10.58 22.77
CA ALA A 45 -5.28 9.39 23.60
C ALA A 45 -5.53 8.12 22.78
N GLN A 46 -5.98 8.26 21.54
CA GLN A 46 -6.27 7.13 20.64
C GLN A 46 -5.05 6.70 19.82
N PHE A 47 -4.04 7.57 19.68
CA PHE A 47 -2.91 7.31 18.79
C PHE A 47 -2.10 6.07 19.20
N ALA A 48 -1.53 6.08 20.41
CA ALA A 48 -0.71 4.97 20.91
C ALA A 48 -1.45 3.61 20.92
N PRO A 49 -2.70 3.50 21.46
CA PRO A 49 -3.39 2.22 21.43
C PRO A 49 -3.79 1.78 20.01
N SER A 50 -4.12 2.72 19.11
CA SER A 50 -4.38 2.37 17.70
C SER A 50 -3.13 1.85 17.00
N LEU A 51 -1.97 2.44 17.30
CA LEU A 51 -0.70 2.03 16.71
C LEU A 51 -0.29 0.63 17.17
N GLU A 52 -0.48 0.33 18.46
CA GLU A 52 -0.25 -1.00 19.04
C GLU A 52 -1.16 -2.04 18.40
N GLU A 53 -2.47 -1.78 18.31
CA GLU A 53 -3.41 -2.68 17.64
C GLU A 53 -3.07 -2.90 16.17
N LEU A 54 -2.68 -1.87 15.42
CA LEU A 54 -2.27 -2.00 14.02
C LEU A 54 -1.00 -2.85 13.85
N GLN A 55 -0.08 -2.78 14.82
CA GLN A 55 1.13 -3.59 14.82
C GLN A 55 0.82 -5.04 15.16
N ASP A 56 -0.05 -5.30 16.13
CA ASP A 56 -0.53 -6.63 16.52
C ASP A 56 -1.33 -7.30 15.39
N GLU A 57 -2.18 -6.53 14.71
CA GLU A 57 -2.93 -6.95 13.52
C GLU A 57 -2.03 -7.14 12.28
N LYS A 58 -0.73 -6.81 12.38
CA LYS A 58 0.26 -6.88 11.29
C LYS A 58 -0.15 -6.08 10.05
N ILE A 59 -0.79 -4.93 10.28
CA ILE A 59 -1.14 -3.98 9.21
C ILE A 59 0.03 -3.02 8.97
N ILE A 60 0.72 -2.64 10.05
CA ILE A 60 1.91 -1.78 10.01
C ILE A 60 3.13 -2.50 10.59
N LYS A 61 4.31 -1.99 10.27
CA LYS A 61 5.59 -2.47 10.79
C LYS A 61 6.56 -1.30 10.93
N SER A 62 7.41 -1.37 11.94
CA SER A 62 8.53 -0.45 12.11
C SER A 62 9.80 -1.00 11.48
N ASP A 63 10.59 -0.15 10.84
CA ASP A 63 11.92 -0.48 10.34
C ASP A 63 12.99 -0.32 11.44
N SER A 64 14.25 -0.62 11.11
CA SER A 64 15.40 -0.49 12.00
C SER A 64 15.71 0.95 12.41
N GLU A 65 15.20 1.94 11.68
CA GLU A 65 15.36 3.37 11.93
C GLU A 65 14.25 3.94 12.81
N GLY A 66 13.23 3.14 13.15
CA GLY A 66 12.07 3.55 13.94
C GLY A 66 10.98 4.26 13.13
N ASN A 67 11.04 4.17 11.80
CA ASN A 67 9.97 4.61 10.92
C ASN A 67 8.91 3.52 10.78
N ILE A 68 7.66 3.96 10.65
CA ILE A 68 6.48 3.14 10.57
C ILE A 68 6.01 3.15 9.13
N MET A 69 5.69 1.97 8.60
CA MET A 69 5.15 1.76 7.27
C MET A 69 4.08 0.67 7.27
N THR A 70 3.31 0.56 6.19
CA THR A 70 2.38 -0.57 6.03
C THR A 70 3.17 -1.85 5.73
N VAL A 71 2.63 -3.01 6.11
CA VAL A 71 3.26 -4.30 5.80
C VAL A 71 3.31 -4.55 4.28
N GLU A 72 2.33 -4.05 3.53
CA GLU A 72 2.33 -4.12 2.07
C GLU A 72 3.52 -3.36 1.48
N ASP A 73 3.79 -2.16 1.98
CA ASP A 73 4.92 -1.34 1.52
C ASP A 73 6.26 -1.93 1.97
N PHE A 74 6.34 -2.45 3.20
CA PHE A 74 7.53 -3.16 3.69
C PHE A 74 7.91 -4.36 2.79
N GLN A 75 6.91 -5.15 2.36
CA GLN A 75 7.16 -6.27 1.46
C GLN A 75 7.57 -5.82 0.06
N ARG A 76 7.00 -4.71 -0.42
CA ARG A 76 7.36 -4.11 -1.71
C ARG A 76 8.81 -3.62 -1.71
N GLU A 77 9.24 -2.91 -0.66
CA GLU A 77 10.63 -2.46 -0.51
C GLU A 77 11.58 -3.65 -0.44
N LYS A 78 11.25 -4.65 0.37
CA LYS A 78 12.08 -5.87 0.47
C LYS A 78 12.23 -6.56 -0.88
N SER A 79 11.15 -6.72 -1.64
CA SER A 79 11.19 -7.33 -2.98
C SER A 79 11.99 -6.53 -4.00
N GLN A 80 12.10 -5.20 -3.84
CA GLN A 80 12.94 -4.37 -4.70
C GLN A 80 14.41 -4.41 -4.31
N ASN A 81 14.71 -4.61 -3.03
CA ASN A 81 16.07 -4.62 -2.49
C ASN A 81 16.68 -6.03 -2.36
N GLU A 82 15.95 -7.08 -2.77
CA GLU A 82 16.32 -8.50 -2.66
C GLU A 82 17.54 -8.97 -3.50
N GLU A 83 18.40 -8.05 -3.95
CA GLU A 83 19.78 -8.39 -4.36
C GLU A 83 20.76 -8.43 -3.17
N GLU A 84 20.41 -7.90 -1.99
CA GLU A 84 21.28 -7.92 -0.81
C GLU A 84 20.52 -8.31 0.46
N GLU A 85 21.12 -9.20 1.26
CA GLU A 85 20.72 -9.66 2.60
C GLU A 85 19.83 -10.92 2.69
N GLU A 86 20.50 -12.05 2.48
CA GLU A 86 20.26 -13.27 3.25
C GLU A 86 20.61 -13.02 4.74
N ILE A 87 19.72 -13.49 5.63
CA ILE A 87 19.93 -13.77 7.07
C ILE A 87 19.84 -12.58 8.04
N GLU A 88 18.70 -12.48 8.73
CA GLU A 88 18.71 -12.13 10.16
C GLU A 88 17.84 -13.12 10.95
N VAL A 89 18.53 -13.91 11.79
CA VAL A 89 18.00 -14.93 12.70
C VAL A 89 17.89 -14.32 14.09
N LYS A 90 16.81 -14.60 14.83
CA LYS A 90 16.78 -15.21 16.19
C LYS A 90 15.55 -14.82 17.02
N PRO A 91 15.26 -15.51 18.15
CA PRO A 91 15.48 -16.93 18.53
C PRO A 91 14.10 -17.59 18.88
N GLU A 92 13.91 -18.90 19.06
CA GLU A 92 14.23 -19.67 20.27
C GLU A 92 14.06 -21.20 20.01
N GLU A 93 15.03 -21.94 20.58
CA GLU A 93 15.01 -23.32 21.11
C GLU A 93 14.29 -24.45 20.36
N SER A 94 15.08 -25.37 19.77
CA SER A 94 14.94 -26.83 19.95
C SER A 94 16.08 -27.59 19.26
N THR A 95 17.05 -28.02 20.07
CA THR A 95 17.72 -29.33 20.04
C THR A 95 18.36 -29.92 18.76
N THR A 96 19.64 -30.29 18.93
CA THR A 96 20.37 -31.46 18.39
C THR A 96 21.07 -31.38 17.03
N SER A 97 22.36 -31.00 17.11
CA SER A 97 23.55 -31.69 16.55
C SER A 97 23.36 -32.63 15.35
N PHE A 98 23.94 -32.27 14.19
CA PHE A 98 24.70 -33.20 13.35
C PHE A 98 25.81 -32.46 12.58
N GLU A 99 27.04 -32.78 12.96
CA GLU A 99 28.28 -32.51 12.25
C GLU A 99 28.46 -33.59 11.15
N ASN A 100 28.76 -33.19 9.91
CA ASN A 100 29.80 -33.78 9.03
C ASN A 100 29.62 -33.39 7.54
N THR A 101 30.56 -32.57 7.07
CA THR A 101 31.44 -32.80 5.91
C THR A 101 30.88 -33.54 4.69
N SER A 102 30.80 -32.86 3.54
CA SER A 102 31.12 -33.47 2.23
C SER A 102 31.38 -32.41 1.14
N GLU A 103 32.67 -32.30 0.81
CA GLU A 103 33.27 -32.21 -0.53
C GLU A 103 32.50 -31.54 -1.68
N ASN A 104 33.08 -30.40 -2.06
CA ASN A 104 33.20 -29.85 -3.40
C ASN A 104 33.06 -30.86 -4.56
N LYS A 105 32.01 -30.72 -5.38
CA LYS A 105 32.01 -31.10 -6.79
C LYS A 105 31.47 -29.94 -7.63
N VAL A 106 32.41 -29.24 -8.26
CA VAL A 106 32.17 -28.39 -9.42
C VAL A 106 31.79 -29.30 -10.58
N ASP A 107 30.54 -29.21 -11.03
CA ASP A 107 30.12 -29.75 -12.32
C ASP A 107 29.78 -28.56 -13.23
N GLY A 108 30.68 -28.29 -14.17
CA GLY A 108 30.48 -27.31 -15.23
C GLY A 108 29.72 -27.96 -16.37
N GLY A 109 28.48 -27.53 -16.58
CA GLY A 109 27.67 -27.96 -17.72
C GLY A 109 26.37 -27.17 -17.81
N ASP A 110 26.33 -26.21 -18.74
CA ASP A 110 25.15 -25.91 -19.56
C ASP A 110 23.81 -25.66 -18.82
N HIS A 111 23.79 -24.74 -17.85
CA HIS A 111 22.56 -24.33 -17.13
C HIS A 111 22.29 -22.82 -17.15
N ASN A 112 23.12 -22.03 -17.83
CA ASN A 112 22.98 -20.58 -17.88
C ASN A 112 22.02 -20.10 -18.98
N ASP A 113 21.92 -20.83 -20.10
CA ASP A 113 21.08 -20.42 -21.23
C ASP A 113 19.58 -20.55 -20.92
N THR A 114 19.17 -21.62 -20.23
CA THR A 114 17.77 -21.80 -19.77
C THR A 114 17.35 -20.76 -18.74
N LYS A 115 18.26 -20.40 -17.82
CA LYS A 115 18.01 -19.34 -16.83
C LYS A 115 17.90 -17.99 -17.53
N MET A 116 18.80 -17.68 -18.46
CA MET A 116 18.78 -16.44 -19.23
C MET A 116 17.52 -16.30 -20.10
N GLU A 117 17.12 -17.36 -20.79
CA GLU A 117 15.87 -17.39 -21.56
C GLU A 117 14.62 -17.22 -20.68
N SER A 118 14.62 -17.84 -19.49
CA SER A 118 13.51 -17.68 -18.53
C SER A 118 13.39 -16.24 -18.02
N MET A 119 14.53 -15.56 -17.80
CA MET A 119 14.58 -14.16 -17.40
C MET A 119 14.13 -13.24 -18.54
N LEU A 120 14.54 -13.53 -19.79
CA LEU A 120 14.10 -12.81 -20.98
C LEU A 120 12.58 -12.90 -21.17
N ARG A 121 11.97 -14.08 -21.04
CA ARG A 121 10.50 -14.21 -21.13
C ARG A 121 9.78 -13.46 -20.03
N LYS A 122 10.23 -13.57 -18.78
CA LYS A 122 9.64 -12.81 -17.65
C LYS A 122 9.72 -11.31 -17.88
N LYS A 123 10.84 -10.83 -18.42
CA LYS A 123 11.01 -9.42 -18.78
C LYS A 123 10.02 -8.99 -19.87
N GLU A 124 9.86 -9.77 -20.93
CA GLU A 124 8.89 -9.49 -22.00
C GLU A 124 7.43 -9.54 -21.53
N GLU A 125 7.09 -10.48 -20.64
CA GLU A 125 5.76 -10.57 -20.01
C GLU A 125 5.47 -9.36 -19.13
N THR A 126 6.46 -8.91 -18.37
CA THR A 126 6.36 -7.72 -17.51
C THR A 126 6.20 -6.45 -18.36
N ASP A 127 7.01 -6.29 -19.42
CA ASP A 127 6.90 -5.18 -20.37
C ASP A 127 5.51 -5.15 -21.02
N LYS A 128 4.98 -6.30 -21.46
CA LYS A 128 3.62 -6.40 -22.01
C LYS A 128 2.55 -6.00 -20.99
N TRP A 129 2.67 -6.47 -19.75
CA TRP A 129 1.71 -6.15 -18.70
C TRP A 129 1.71 -4.66 -18.34
N ILE A 130 2.89 -4.02 -18.28
CA ILE A 130 3.02 -2.58 -18.03
C ILE A 130 2.34 -1.79 -19.16
N VAL A 131 2.58 -2.17 -20.42
CA VAL A 131 1.96 -1.52 -21.58
C VAL A 131 0.43 -1.71 -21.55
N GLU A 132 -0.05 -2.90 -21.22
CA GLU A 132 -1.48 -3.17 -21.11
C GLU A 132 -2.15 -2.36 -19.99
N LYS A 133 -1.48 -2.21 -18.83
CA LYS A 133 -1.96 -1.36 -17.74
C LYS A 133 -1.96 0.13 -18.11
N ALA A 134 -0.94 0.62 -18.81
CA ALA A 134 -0.89 1.99 -19.29
C ALA A 134 -2.02 2.29 -20.29
N ILE A 135 -2.28 1.37 -21.21
CA ILE A 135 -3.36 1.51 -22.21
C ILE A 135 -4.74 1.43 -21.53
N ASN A 136 -4.94 0.50 -20.60
CA ASN A 136 -6.23 0.35 -19.92
C ASN A 136 -6.51 1.49 -18.92
N GLY A 137 -5.48 2.04 -18.27
CA GLY A 137 -5.60 3.27 -17.47
C GLY A 137 -5.93 4.51 -18.30
N SER A 138 -5.50 4.55 -19.57
CA SER A 138 -5.89 5.60 -20.52
C SER A 138 -7.36 5.46 -20.95
N LYS A 139 -7.85 4.24 -21.18
CA LYS A 139 -9.25 3.99 -21.57
C LYS A 139 -10.27 4.33 -20.48
N THR A 140 -9.94 4.10 -19.20
CA THR A 140 -10.82 4.53 -18.10
C THR A 140 -10.89 6.05 -18.01
N ASN A 141 -9.79 6.76 -18.26
CA ASN A 141 -9.76 8.21 -18.34
C ASN A 141 -10.60 8.74 -19.52
N GLU A 142 -10.51 8.13 -20.70
CA GLU A 142 -11.35 8.51 -21.85
C GLU A 142 -12.84 8.38 -21.54
N ASN A 143 -13.27 7.29 -20.90
CA ASN A 143 -14.68 7.11 -20.54
C ASN A 143 -15.16 8.12 -19.49
N LEU A 144 -14.34 8.35 -18.45
CA LEU A 144 -14.62 9.38 -17.44
C LEU A 144 -14.69 10.78 -18.07
N SER A 145 -13.80 11.08 -19.04
CA SER A 145 -13.80 12.36 -19.75
C SER A 145 -15.09 12.55 -20.56
N LEU A 146 -15.59 11.50 -21.23
CA LEU A 146 -16.85 11.53 -21.95
C LEU A 146 -18.03 11.75 -21.01
N GLU A 147 -18.08 11.04 -19.89
CA GLU A 147 -19.13 11.19 -18.87
C GLU A 147 -19.13 12.62 -18.28
N ILE A 148 -17.96 13.17 -17.97
CA ILE A 148 -17.81 14.56 -17.50
C ILE A 148 -18.32 15.56 -18.54
N THR A 149 -18.05 15.35 -19.83
CA THR A 149 -18.56 16.24 -20.88
C THR A 149 -20.09 16.15 -21.03
N GLU A 150 -20.67 14.97 -20.86
CA GLU A 150 -22.13 14.80 -20.90
C GLU A 150 -22.82 15.41 -19.67
N LEU A 151 -22.25 15.23 -18.48
CA LEU A 151 -22.72 15.86 -17.25
C LEU A 151 -22.70 17.38 -17.35
N ARG A 152 -21.63 17.98 -17.89
CA ARG A 152 -21.54 19.43 -18.13
C ARG A 152 -22.66 19.93 -19.04
N LYS A 153 -22.96 19.22 -20.14
CA LYS A 153 -24.08 19.59 -21.03
C LYS A 153 -25.44 19.54 -20.33
N ARG A 154 -25.64 18.54 -19.44
CA ARG A 154 -26.87 18.45 -18.65
C ARG A 154 -26.99 19.61 -17.67
N VAL A 155 -25.91 19.96 -16.96
CA VAL A 155 -25.88 21.10 -16.04
C VAL A 155 -26.20 22.40 -16.77
N ASP A 156 -25.54 22.69 -17.90
CA ASP A 156 -25.81 23.90 -18.70
C ASP A 156 -27.29 24.00 -19.13
N ASN A 157 -27.91 22.87 -19.47
CA ASN A 157 -29.32 22.85 -19.82
C ASN A 157 -30.23 23.11 -18.62
N LEU A 158 -29.91 22.53 -17.46
CA LEU A 158 -30.65 22.79 -16.22
C LEU A 158 -30.52 24.26 -15.81
N GLU A 159 -29.34 24.84 -15.90
CA GLU A 159 -29.12 26.27 -15.63
C GLU A 159 -29.94 27.16 -16.55
N LYS A 160 -30.00 26.86 -17.85
CA LYS A 160 -30.86 27.59 -18.81
C LYS A 160 -32.34 27.48 -18.46
N ILE A 161 -32.80 26.30 -18.04
CA ILE A 161 -34.20 26.08 -17.64
C ILE A 161 -34.50 26.86 -16.36
N LEU A 162 -33.63 26.77 -15.35
CA LEU A 162 -33.76 27.50 -14.10
C LEU A 162 -33.77 29.01 -14.32
N LYS A 163 -32.92 29.52 -15.22
CA LYS A 163 -32.91 30.93 -15.59
C LYS A 163 -34.26 31.36 -16.19
N LYS A 164 -34.81 30.60 -17.14
CA LYS A 164 -36.13 30.88 -17.72
C LYS A 164 -37.25 30.83 -16.68
N ILE A 165 -37.19 29.89 -15.74
CA ILE A 165 -38.16 29.80 -14.64
C ILE A 165 -38.04 31.03 -13.73
N SER A 166 -36.83 31.45 -13.40
CA SER A 166 -36.60 32.66 -12.58
C SER A 166 -37.07 33.94 -13.28
N GLU A 167 -36.89 34.03 -14.60
CA GLU A 167 -37.38 35.15 -15.41
C GLU A 167 -38.91 35.16 -15.54
N ALA A 168 -39.56 33.99 -15.47
CA ALA A 168 -41.02 33.86 -15.53
C ALA A 168 -41.72 34.06 -14.17
N LEU A 169 -40.96 33.96 -13.07
CA LEU A 169 -41.45 34.16 -11.70
C LEU A 169 -41.26 35.59 -11.18
N ASN A 170 -40.43 36.39 -11.86
CA ASN A 170 -40.31 37.84 -11.68
C ASN A 170 -41.27 38.59 -12.60
#